data_AF-A0A532E942-F1
#
_entry.id   AF-A0A532E942-F1
#
_cell.length_a   1.000
_cell.length_b   1.000
_cell.length_c   1.000
_cell.angle_alpha   90.00
_cell.angle_beta   90.00
_cell.angle_gamma   90.00
#
_symmetry.space_group_name_H-M   'P 1'
#
loop_
_entity.id
_entity.type
_entity.pdbx_description
1 polymer ?
#
loop_
_entity_poly.entity_id
_entity_poly.type
_entity_poly.pdbx_seq_one_letter_code
_entity_poly.pdbx_strand_id
1 'polypeptide(L)'
;MLPPGRKPVRTLLYTDGQRHKTWQLVGDELKAGRQAYIVYPLVEESEKVDLKAAIQGAEHLQREVFPQARVGLLHGRLPTAEKERTMAAFKAGTIQVLVATTVIEVGVDVPNATVMVIEHAERFGLAQLHQLRGRVGRGAHQSLCILMATYLAREARTRVSRDGRPEQNASNAQQRLAALVNSNDGFVIAEEDLRIRGPGEFLGLRQWGVPEFRAANLVRDAQLLEQARQEAVTLLEEDPGLMLPQHQAFKAAMFRRWRGRLALGDVS
;
A
#
# COMPACT_ATOMS: atom_id res chain seq x y z
N MET A 1 11.04 4.08 -9.56
CA MET A 1 11.20 3.14 -10.70
C MET A 1 10.63 1.76 -10.37
N LEU A 2 9.84 1.17 -11.28
CA LEU A 2 9.33 -0.20 -11.17
C LEU A 2 10.41 -1.21 -11.64
N PRO A 3 10.55 -2.40 -11.00
CA PRO A 3 11.45 -3.45 -11.50
C PRO A 3 11.10 -3.90 -12.93
N PRO A 4 12.07 -4.41 -13.71
CA PRO A 4 11.85 -4.83 -15.10
C PRO A 4 10.72 -5.85 -15.25
N GLY A 5 9.86 -5.68 -16.26
CA GLY A 5 8.75 -6.60 -16.58
C GLY A 5 7.44 -6.37 -15.82
N ARG A 6 7.39 -5.39 -14.90
CA ARG A 6 6.19 -5.10 -14.09
C ARG A 6 5.25 -4.11 -14.79
N LYS A 7 4.02 -4.53 -15.09
CA LYS A 7 2.96 -3.59 -15.51
C LYS A 7 2.49 -2.77 -14.30
N PRO A 8 2.31 -1.44 -14.43
CA PRO A 8 1.80 -0.63 -13.33
C PRO A 8 0.40 -1.09 -12.95
N VAL A 9 0.12 -1.17 -11.65
CA VAL A 9 -1.22 -1.53 -11.16
C VAL A 9 -2.15 -0.35 -11.42
N ARG A 10 -3.27 -0.61 -12.08
CA ARG A 10 -4.28 0.43 -12.32
C ARG A 10 -5.14 0.53 -11.06
N THR A 11 -5.03 1.66 -10.37
CA THR A 11 -5.78 1.93 -9.14
C THR A 11 -7.10 2.65 -9.47
N LEU A 12 -8.20 2.19 -8.90
CA LEU A 12 -9.54 2.75 -9.05
C LEU A 12 -10.09 3.05 -7.66
N LEU A 13 -10.77 4.18 -7.50
CA LEU A 13 -11.47 4.54 -6.27
C LEU A 13 -12.97 4.55 -6.53
N TYR A 14 -13.71 3.72 -5.80
CA TYR A 14 -15.15 3.54 -5.96
C TYR A 14 -15.90 3.72 -4.65
N THR A 15 -17.14 4.17 -4.76
CA THR A 15 -18.09 4.23 -3.64
C THR A 15 -18.99 3.01 -3.59
N ASP A 16 -19.76 2.85 -2.53
CA ASP A 16 -20.75 1.77 -2.40
C ASP A 16 -21.76 1.73 -3.56
N GLY A 17 -22.12 2.89 -4.15
CA GLY A 17 -22.98 2.94 -5.34
C GLY A 17 -22.37 2.27 -6.58
N GLN A 18 -21.05 2.09 -6.60
CA GLN A 18 -20.30 1.44 -7.68
C GLN A 18 -19.90 0.00 -7.33
N ARG A 19 -20.37 -0.55 -6.20
CA ARG A 19 -20.05 -1.92 -5.75
C ARG A 19 -20.38 -2.98 -6.79
N HIS A 20 -21.51 -2.84 -7.50
CA HIS A 20 -21.85 -3.76 -8.58
C HIS A 20 -20.78 -3.80 -9.68
N LYS A 21 -20.23 -2.63 -10.05
CA LYS A 21 -19.15 -2.52 -11.02
C LYS A 21 -17.85 -3.16 -10.52
N THR A 22 -17.55 -3.03 -9.23
CA THR A 22 -16.41 -3.73 -8.61
C THR A 22 -16.53 -5.24 -8.80
N TRP A 23 -17.69 -5.81 -8.50
CA TRP A 23 -17.91 -7.25 -8.64
C TRP A 23 -17.97 -7.73 -10.09
N GLN A 24 -18.43 -6.90 -11.03
CA GLN A 24 -18.30 -7.18 -12.46
C GLN A 24 -16.82 -7.30 -12.86
N LEU A 25 -15.98 -6.33 -12.49
CA LEU A 25 -14.55 -6.35 -12.81
C LEU A 25 -13.84 -7.57 -12.20
N VAL A 26 -14.16 -7.91 -10.95
CA VAL A 26 -13.63 -9.12 -10.32
C VAL A 26 -14.11 -10.36 -11.09
N GLY A 27 -15.41 -10.47 -11.36
CA GLY A 27 -16.00 -11.61 -12.07
C GLY A 27 -15.41 -11.83 -13.48
N ASP A 28 -15.09 -10.78 -14.21
CA ASP A 28 -14.45 -10.87 -15.53
C ASP A 28 -13.02 -11.43 -15.44
N GLU A 29 -12.28 -11.06 -14.39
CA GLU A 29 -10.96 -11.59 -14.12
C GLU A 29 -11.03 -13.07 -13.70
N LEU A 30 -12.02 -13.44 -12.86
CA LEU A 30 -12.28 -14.83 -12.48
C LEU A 30 -12.63 -15.71 -13.70
N LYS A 31 -13.50 -15.23 -14.61
CA LYS A 31 -13.84 -15.94 -15.86
C LYS A 31 -12.64 -16.17 -16.76
N ALA A 32 -11.66 -15.28 -16.69
CA ALA A 32 -10.40 -15.42 -17.41
C ALA A 32 -9.36 -16.29 -16.68
N GLY A 33 -9.77 -17.04 -15.64
CA GLY A 33 -8.93 -17.98 -14.89
C GLY A 33 -8.02 -17.34 -13.84
N ARG A 34 -8.26 -16.06 -13.50
CA ARG A 34 -7.43 -15.29 -12.58
C ARG A 34 -8.04 -15.26 -11.18
N GLN A 35 -7.30 -14.69 -10.23
CA GLN A 35 -7.67 -14.70 -8.82
C GLN A 35 -7.76 -13.28 -8.25
N ALA A 36 -8.51 -13.14 -7.16
CA ALA A 36 -8.73 -11.85 -6.50
C ALA A 36 -8.49 -11.93 -5.00
N TYR A 37 -7.89 -10.87 -4.46
CA TYR A 37 -7.87 -10.57 -3.03
C TYR A 37 -8.99 -9.59 -2.70
N ILE A 38 -9.70 -9.81 -1.60
CA ILE A 38 -10.68 -8.87 -1.03
C ILE A 38 -10.33 -8.65 0.43
N VAL A 39 -9.95 -7.43 0.77
CA VAL A 39 -9.27 -7.11 2.01
C VAL A 39 -10.14 -6.18 2.85
N TYR A 40 -10.43 -6.61 4.07
CA TYR A 40 -11.17 -5.84 5.07
C TYR A 40 -10.22 -5.25 6.11
N PRO A 41 -10.48 -4.04 6.62
CA PRO A 41 -9.69 -3.45 7.70
C PRO A 41 -9.83 -4.28 8.96
N LEU A 42 -8.81 -4.21 9.82
CA LEU A 42 -8.87 -4.70 11.19
C LEU A 42 -8.21 -3.63 12.07
N VAL A 43 -9.02 -2.95 12.88
CA VAL A 43 -8.54 -1.94 13.84
C VAL A 43 -8.73 -2.49 15.24
N GLU A 44 -7.78 -2.25 16.15
CA GLU A 44 -7.75 -2.85 17.50
C GLU A 44 -9.05 -2.58 18.29
N GLU A 45 -9.56 -1.34 18.25
CA GLU A 45 -10.78 -0.95 18.96
C GLU A 45 -12.05 -1.62 18.39
N SER A 46 -12.00 -2.10 17.15
CA SER A 46 -13.14 -2.68 16.42
C SER A 46 -12.89 -4.10 15.90
N GLU A 47 -11.88 -4.81 16.40
CA GLU A 47 -11.41 -6.08 15.84
C GLU A 47 -12.54 -7.12 15.68
N LYS A 48 -13.42 -7.21 16.69
CA LYS A 48 -14.58 -8.14 16.66
C LYS A 48 -15.59 -7.79 15.55
N VAL A 49 -15.83 -6.50 15.34
CA VAL A 49 -16.79 -6.01 14.34
C VAL A 49 -16.21 -6.21 12.94
N ASP A 50 -14.96 -5.85 12.77
CA ASP A 50 -14.22 -5.97 11.51
C ASP A 50 -14.06 -7.43 11.06
N LEU A 51 -13.72 -8.32 12.00
CA LEU A 51 -13.68 -9.75 11.72
C LEU A 51 -15.04 -10.29 11.29
N LYS A 52 -16.12 -9.87 11.96
CA LYS A 52 -17.48 -10.26 11.59
C LYS A 52 -17.82 -9.76 10.18
N ALA A 53 -17.43 -8.54 9.83
CA ALA A 53 -17.64 -7.99 8.50
C ALA A 53 -16.91 -8.80 7.42
N ALA A 54 -15.67 -9.24 7.67
CA ALA A 54 -14.92 -10.10 6.74
C ALA A 54 -15.59 -11.49 6.55
N ILE A 55 -16.05 -12.11 7.64
CA ILE A 55 -16.77 -13.40 7.58
C ILE A 55 -18.06 -13.23 6.77
N GLN A 56 -18.89 -12.24 7.11
CA GLN A 56 -20.15 -11.97 6.41
C GLN A 56 -19.92 -11.61 4.94
N GLY A 57 -18.87 -10.84 4.65
CA GLY A 57 -18.44 -10.54 3.30
C GLY A 57 -18.10 -11.78 2.50
N ALA A 58 -17.30 -12.69 3.07
CA ALA A 58 -16.95 -13.96 2.42
C ALA A 58 -18.19 -14.84 2.16
N GLU A 59 -19.12 -14.93 3.11
CA GLU A 59 -20.37 -15.67 2.94
C GLU A 59 -21.24 -15.10 1.83
N HIS A 60 -21.42 -13.77 1.81
CA HIS A 60 -22.19 -13.08 0.77
C HIS A 60 -21.55 -13.27 -0.61
N LEU A 61 -20.22 -13.11 -0.71
CA LEU A 61 -19.48 -13.31 -1.94
C LEU A 61 -19.63 -14.74 -2.47
N GLN A 62 -19.55 -15.75 -1.60
CA GLN A 62 -19.71 -17.15 -2.00
C GLN A 62 -21.14 -17.49 -2.42
N ARG A 63 -22.15 -16.95 -1.74
CA ARG A 63 -23.56 -17.32 -1.96
C ARG A 63 -24.22 -16.56 -3.09
N GLU A 64 -23.94 -15.26 -3.19
CA GLU A 64 -24.73 -14.34 -4.03
C GLU A 64 -23.92 -13.76 -5.19
N VAL A 65 -22.65 -13.42 -4.97
CA VAL A 65 -21.86 -12.67 -5.97
C VAL A 65 -21.08 -13.60 -6.91
N PHE A 66 -20.39 -14.60 -6.35
CA PHE A 66 -19.53 -15.53 -7.07
C PHE A 66 -19.87 -17.01 -6.75
N PRO A 67 -21.12 -17.46 -6.97
CA PRO A 67 -21.55 -18.82 -6.63
C PRO A 67 -20.80 -19.94 -7.38
N GLN A 68 -20.18 -19.61 -8.52
CA GLN A 68 -19.38 -20.55 -9.31
C GLN A 68 -17.89 -20.54 -8.97
N ALA A 69 -17.44 -19.58 -8.15
CA ALA A 69 -16.06 -19.52 -7.68
C ALA A 69 -15.97 -20.11 -6.27
N ARG A 70 -14.77 -20.53 -5.90
CA ARG A 70 -14.38 -20.89 -4.53
C ARG A 70 -13.85 -19.65 -3.82
N VAL A 71 -14.55 -19.25 -2.78
CA VAL A 71 -14.17 -18.16 -1.88
C VAL A 71 -13.52 -18.74 -0.62
N GLY A 72 -12.32 -18.28 -0.30
CA GLY A 72 -11.60 -18.59 0.94
C GLY A 72 -11.64 -17.41 1.89
N LEU A 73 -11.50 -17.70 3.18
CA LEU A 73 -11.39 -16.70 4.24
C LEU A 73 -10.07 -16.91 4.99
N LEU A 74 -9.38 -15.81 5.28
CA LEU A 74 -8.15 -15.82 6.06
C LEU A 74 -8.15 -14.67 7.07
N HIS A 75 -7.93 -14.98 8.35
CA HIS A 75 -7.85 -13.97 9.39
C HIS A 75 -7.02 -14.43 10.58
N GLY A 76 -6.56 -13.47 11.40
CA GLY A 76 -5.66 -13.72 12.53
C GLY A 76 -6.11 -14.80 13.52
N ARG A 77 -7.43 -14.97 13.72
CA ARG A 77 -8.00 -15.98 14.64
C ARG A 77 -8.05 -17.42 14.12
N LEU A 78 -7.70 -17.68 12.85
CA LEU A 78 -7.64 -19.05 12.34
C LEU A 78 -6.43 -19.79 12.93
N PRO A 79 -6.53 -21.10 13.20
CA PRO A 79 -5.36 -21.92 13.51
C PRO A 79 -4.33 -21.86 12.38
N THR A 80 -3.04 -21.91 12.71
CA THR A 80 -1.93 -21.85 11.73
C THR A 80 -2.09 -22.87 10.60
N ALA A 81 -2.44 -24.12 10.94
CA ALA A 81 -2.64 -25.18 9.95
C ALA A 81 -3.78 -24.87 8.96
N GLU A 82 -4.81 -24.14 9.39
CA GLU A 82 -5.92 -23.73 8.52
C GLU A 82 -5.49 -22.57 7.59
N LYS A 83 -4.75 -21.59 8.13
CA LYS A 83 -4.16 -20.50 7.33
C LYS A 83 -3.25 -21.04 6.22
N GLU A 84 -2.39 -21.99 6.56
CA GLU A 84 -1.49 -22.64 5.60
C GLU A 84 -2.26 -23.39 4.51
N ARG A 85 -3.30 -24.17 4.89
CA ARG A 85 -4.14 -24.88 3.93
C ARG A 85 -4.88 -23.93 3.00
N THR A 86 -5.49 -22.87 3.53
CA THR A 86 -6.20 -21.85 2.74
C THR A 86 -5.24 -21.16 1.78
N MET A 87 -4.05 -20.78 2.25
CA MET A 87 -3.03 -20.14 1.41
C MET A 87 -2.48 -21.09 0.34
N ALA A 88 -2.28 -22.36 0.66
CA ALA A 88 -1.87 -23.37 -0.32
C ALA A 88 -2.94 -23.58 -1.40
N ALA A 89 -4.21 -23.67 -0.99
CA ALA A 89 -5.34 -23.79 -1.92
C ALA A 89 -5.52 -22.54 -2.80
N PHE A 90 -5.23 -21.35 -2.27
CA PHE A 90 -5.21 -20.12 -3.05
C PHE A 90 -4.03 -20.10 -4.02
N LYS A 91 -2.80 -20.43 -3.59
CA LYS A 91 -1.65 -20.54 -4.52
C LYS A 91 -1.88 -21.53 -5.65
N ALA A 92 -2.58 -22.64 -5.37
CA ALA A 92 -2.89 -23.68 -6.35
C ALA A 92 -4.04 -23.29 -7.32
N GLY A 93 -4.70 -22.15 -7.11
CA GLY A 93 -5.84 -21.73 -7.93
C GLY A 93 -7.16 -22.42 -7.56
N THR A 94 -7.19 -23.31 -6.56
CA THR A 94 -8.39 -23.99 -6.08
C THR A 94 -9.36 -23.02 -5.40
N ILE A 95 -8.83 -22.02 -4.70
CA ILE A 95 -9.59 -20.85 -4.22
C ILE A 95 -9.34 -19.72 -5.22
N GLN A 96 -10.39 -19.14 -5.80
CA GLN A 96 -10.22 -18.05 -6.77
C GLN A 96 -10.37 -16.66 -6.12
N VAL A 97 -11.10 -16.57 -5.01
CA VAL A 97 -11.26 -15.31 -4.24
C VAL A 97 -10.79 -15.54 -2.82
N LEU A 98 -9.81 -14.78 -2.35
CA LEU A 98 -9.36 -14.81 -0.96
C LEU A 98 -9.81 -13.56 -0.24
N VAL A 99 -10.71 -13.73 0.73
CA VAL A 99 -11.12 -12.69 1.66
C VAL A 99 -10.18 -12.68 2.85
N ALA A 100 -9.60 -11.54 3.21
CA ALA A 100 -8.65 -11.44 4.30
C ALA A 100 -8.79 -10.18 5.17
N THR A 101 -8.35 -10.25 6.42
CA THR A 101 -8.15 -9.08 7.30
C THR A 101 -6.67 -8.67 7.39
N THR A 102 -6.39 -7.41 7.72
CA THR A 102 -5.08 -6.77 7.48
C THR A 102 -4.03 -6.79 8.57
N VAL A 103 -4.12 -7.70 9.53
CA VAL A 103 -3.05 -7.85 10.53
C VAL A 103 -2.32 -9.15 10.25
N ILE A 104 -1.16 -8.99 9.61
CA ILE A 104 -0.11 -10.01 9.38
C ILE A 104 -0.65 -11.27 8.71
N GLU A 105 -0.80 -11.30 7.38
CA GLU A 105 -0.79 -12.59 6.65
C GLU A 105 -0.80 -12.55 5.12
N VAL A 106 -0.94 -11.42 4.45
CA VAL A 106 -0.72 -11.40 2.98
C VAL A 106 0.77 -11.22 2.70
N GLY A 107 1.60 -12.12 3.26
CA GLY A 107 3.05 -12.19 3.04
C GLY A 107 3.43 -12.92 1.75
N VAL A 108 2.43 -13.48 1.07
CA VAL A 108 2.60 -14.33 -0.11
C VAL A 108 2.04 -13.64 -1.34
N ASP A 109 2.91 -13.41 -2.30
CA ASP A 109 2.54 -12.95 -3.63
C ASP A 109 2.10 -14.13 -4.51
N VAL A 110 0.92 -14.04 -5.12
CA VAL A 110 0.41 -15.04 -6.08
C VAL A 110 0.36 -14.40 -7.47
N PRO A 111 1.21 -14.81 -8.44
CA PRO A 111 1.29 -14.15 -9.75
C PRO A 111 -0.02 -14.14 -10.56
N ASN A 112 -0.89 -15.12 -10.34
CA ASN A 112 -2.21 -15.22 -10.98
C ASN A 112 -3.29 -14.36 -10.31
N ALA A 113 -2.99 -13.76 -9.16
CA ALA A 113 -3.88 -12.81 -8.51
C ALA A 113 -3.70 -11.42 -9.13
N THR A 114 -4.70 -11.00 -9.91
CA THR A 114 -4.65 -9.76 -10.70
C THR A 114 -5.54 -8.66 -10.14
N VAL A 115 -6.44 -8.97 -9.21
CA VAL A 115 -7.32 -7.98 -8.60
C VAL A 115 -7.10 -7.91 -7.09
N MET A 116 -6.95 -6.68 -6.59
CA MET A 116 -6.94 -6.35 -5.17
C MET A 116 -8.13 -5.43 -4.89
N VAL A 117 -9.12 -5.88 -4.13
CA VAL A 117 -10.20 -5.03 -3.61
C VAL A 117 -9.92 -4.74 -2.15
N ILE A 118 -9.93 -3.46 -1.76
CA ILE A 118 -9.75 -3.03 -0.38
C ILE A 118 -11.08 -2.41 0.07
N GLU A 119 -11.81 -3.12 0.91
CA GLU A 119 -13.05 -2.63 1.53
C GLU A 119 -12.73 -1.60 2.61
N HIS A 120 -13.58 -0.57 2.72
CA HIS A 120 -13.38 0.55 3.64
C HIS A 120 -11.96 1.12 3.59
N ALA A 121 -11.45 1.34 2.36
CA ALA A 121 -10.08 1.77 2.09
C ALA A 121 -9.68 3.05 2.86
N GLU A 122 -10.65 3.91 3.18
CA GLU A 122 -10.48 5.13 3.96
C GLU A 122 -9.99 4.90 5.39
N ARG A 123 -10.17 3.68 5.93
CA ARG A 123 -9.71 3.27 7.27
C ARG A 123 -8.23 2.86 7.30
N PHE A 124 -7.59 2.73 6.15
CA PHE A 124 -6.19 2.32 6.04
C PHE A 124 -5.23 3.51 5.97
N GLY A 125 -4.02 3.32 6.52
CA GLY A 125 -2.90 4.21 6.26
C GLY A 125 -2.40 4.11 4.81
N LEU A 126 -1.83 5.20 4.27
CA LEU A 126 -1.37 5.24 2.88
C LEU A 126 -0.25 4.21 2.64
N ALA A 127 0.67 4.05 3.59
CA ALA A 127 1.70 3.00 3.54
C ALA A 127 1.10 1.58 3.47
N GLN A 128 0.05 1.28 4.23
CA GLN A 128 -0.62 -0.03 4.21
C GLN A 128 -1.31 -0.27 2.86
N LEU A 129 -2.03 0.73 2.35
CA LEU A 129 -2.65 0.68 1.02
C LEU A 129 -1.62 0.43 -0.08
N HIS A 130 -0.46 1.10 -0.01
CA HIS A 130 0.65 0.92 -0.93
C HIS A 130 1.21 -0.51 -0.90
N GLN A 131 1.39 -1.07 0.31
CA GLN A 131 1.84 -2.45 0.49
C GLN A 131 0.83 -3.46 -0.07
N LEU A 132 -0.47 -3.28 0.19
CA LEU A 132 -1.53 -4.15 -0.33
C LEU A 132 -1.60 -4.09 -1.87
N ARG A 133 -1.56 -2.89 -2.46
CA ARG A 133 -1.46 -2.71 -3.92
C ARG A 133 -0.26 -3.47 -4.50
N GLY A 134 0.87 -3.47 -3.79
CA GLY A 134 2.09 -4.14 -4.19
C GLY A 134 2.01 -5.68 -4.26
N ARG A 135 0.95 -6.30 -3.71
CA ARG A 135 0.72 -7.75 -3.75
C ARG A 135 0.15 -8.26 -5.08
N VAL A 136 -0.35 -7.36 -5.92
CA VAL A 136 -0.78 -7.67 -7.29
C VAL A 136 0.18 -7.06 -8.31
N GLY A 137 0.00 -7.41 -9.59
CA GLY A 137 0.85 -6.91 -10.67
C GLY A 137 2.24 -7.55 -10.67
N ARG A 138 2.32 -8.85 -10.36
CA ARG A 138 3.56 -9.65 -10.43
C ARG A 138 3.58 -10.66 -11.57
N GLY A 139 2.45 -10.84 -12.26
CA GLY A 139 2.35 -11.61 -13.50
C GLY A 139 2.37 -10.73 -14.75
N ALA A 140 2.19 -11.35 -15.91
CA ALA A 140 2.17 -10.66 -17.21
C ALA A 140 0.87 -9.87 -17.48
N HIS A 141 -0.18 -10.14 -16.71
CA HIS A 141 -1.50 -9.54 -16.88
C HIS A 141 -1.61 -8.17 -16.22
N GLN A 142 -2.42 -7.29 -16.81
CA GLN A 142 -2.74 -6.01 -16.18
C GLN A 142 -3.46 -6.27 -14.86
N SER A 143 -2.95 -5.69 -13.76
CA SER A 143 -3.60 -5.82 -12.45
C SER A 143 -4.39 -4.58 -12.09
N LEU A 144 -5.42 -4.78 -11.28
CA LEU A 144 -6.34 -3.77 -10.77
C LEU A 144 -6.24 -3.70 -9.26
N CYS A 145 -6.19 -2.49 -8.72
CA CYS A 145 -6.40 -2.24 -7.30
C CYS A 145 -7.63 -1.35 -7.15
N ILE A 146 -8.70 -1.87 -6.53
CA ILE A 146 -9.96 -1.17 -6.34
C ILE A 146 -10.09 -0.82 -4.86
N LEU A 147 -10.09 0.48 -4.59
CA LEU A 147 -10.31 1.05 -3.27
C LEU A 147 -11.81 1.29 -3.14
N MET A 148 -12.47 0.55 -2.27
CA MET A 148 -13.88 0.74 -1.94
C MET A 148 -13.98 1.65 -0.72
N ALA A 149 -14.64 2.79 -0.86
CA ALA A 149 -14.82 3.73 0.24
C ALA A 149 -16.30 4.07 0.47
N THR A 150 -16.74 3.90 1.72
CA THR A 150 -18.15 4.15 2.11
C THR A 150 -18.47 5.64 2.17
N TYR A 151 -17.49 6.45 2.56
CA TYR A 151 -17.60 7.90 2.63
C TYR A 151 -16.43 8.56 1.90
N LEU A 152 -16.57 8.71 0.58
CA LEU A 152 -15.93 9.84 -0.09
C LEU A 152 -16.81 11.03 0.22
N ALA A 153 -16.54 11.65 1.37
CA ALA A 153 -17.43 12.64 1.94
C ALA A 153 -17.91 13.62 0.85
N ARG A 154 -19.22 13.62 0.60
CA ARG A 154 -19.98 14.77 0.09
C ARG A 154 -19.98 15.92 1.11
N GLU A 155 -18.94 16.02 1.94
CA GLU A 155 -18.69 17.08 2.92
C GLU A 155 -17.58 18.03 2.42
N ALA A 156 -17.27 18.01 1.13
CA ALA A 156 -16.66 19.14 0.44
C ALA A 156 -17.70 20.20 0.05
N ARG A 157 -18.72 20.46 0.90
CA ARG A 157 -19.14 21.86 1.00
C ARG A 157 -18.01 22.51 1.77
N THR A 158 -17.19 23.28 1.07
CA THR A 158 -16.20 24.19 1.65
C THR A 158 -16.80 24.77 2.91
N ARG A 159 -16.42 24.24 4.08
CA ARG A 159 -16.77 24.89 5.32
C ARG A 159 -15.93 26.14 5.32
N VAL A 160 -16.62 27.25 5.20
CA VAL A 160 -16.01 28.54 5.40
C VAL A 160 -15.91 28.68 6.90
N SER A 161 -14.68 28.73 7.41
CA SER A 161 -14.44 29.10 8.81
C SER A 161 -15.17 30.42 9.12
N ARG A 162 -15.49 30.70 10.38
CA ARG A 162 -16.18 31.95 10.76
C ARG A 162 -15.48 33.24 10.27
N ASP A 163 -14.23 33.14 9.82
CA ASP A 163 -13.38 34.20 9.28
C ASP A 163 -13.33 34.28 7.73
N GLY A 164 -14.17 33.53 7.01
CA GLY A 164 -14.25 33.65 5.55
C GLY A 164 -13.22 32.83 4.75
N ARG A 165 -12.40 32.02 5.42
CA ARG A 165 -11.35 31.22 4.74
C ARG A 165 -11.90 29.84 4.32
N PRO A 166 -11.54 29.34 3.12
CA PRO A 166 -11.85 27.96 2.75
C PRO A 166 -11.13 27.00 3.71
N GLU A 167 -11.86 26.14 4.45
CA GLU A 167 -11.23 25.01 5.13
C GLU A 167 -10.59 24.10 4.08
N GLN A 168 -9.26 23.98 4.11
CA GLN A 168 -8.46 23.15 3.19
C GLN A 168 -8.54 21.64 3.49
N ASN A 169 -9.61 21.18 4.12
CA ASN A 169 -9.66 19.85 4.72
C ASN A 169 -10.47 18.88 3.86
N ALA A 170 -9.92 18.47 2.71
CA ALA A 170 -10.15 17.09 2.29
C ALA A 170 -9.70 16.21 3.46
N SER A 171 -10.56 15.32 3.96
CA SER A 171 -10.19 14.48 5.11
C SER A 171 -8.88 13.77 4.80
N ASN A 172 -8.01 13.56 5.81
CA ASN A 172 -6.74 12.87 5.60
C ASN A 172 -6.93 11.56 4.81
N ALA A 173 -8.06 10.87 4.99
CA ALA A 173 -8.43 9.71 4.20
C ALA A 173 -8.57 9.98 2.69
N GLN A 174 -9.27 11.05 2.27
CA GLN A 174 -9.41 11.40 0.85
C GLN A 174 -8.05 11.72 0.21
N GLN A 175 -7.18 12.45 0.91
CA GLN A 175 -5.84 12.76 0.42
C GLN A 175 -5.02 11.48 0.21
N ARG A 176 -5.04 10.56 1.19
CA ARG A 176 -4.37 9.24 1.08
C ARG A 176 -4.89 8.43 -0.10
N LEU A 177 -6.20 8.33 -0.27
CA LEU A 177 -6.79 7.56 -1.37
C LEU A 177 -6.45 8.18 -2.73
N ALA A 178 -6.53 9.51 -2.85
CA ALA A 178 -6.16 10.23 -4.07
C ALA A 178 -4.68 10.03 -4.43
N ALA A 179 -3.79 10.10 -3.44
CA ALA A 179 -2.36 9.84 -3.62
C ALA A 179 -2.10 8.47 -4.26
N LEU A 180 -2.75 7.42 -3.74
CA LEU A 180 -2.58 6.06 -4.24
C LEU A 180 -3.17 5.86 -5.64
N VAL A 181 -4.25 6.57 -5.97
CA VAL A 181 -4.85 6.58 -7.32
C VAL A 181 -3.93 7.27 -8.32
N ASN A 182 -3.35 8.40 -7.94
CA ASN A 182 -2.62 9.28 -8.84
C ASN A 182 -1.16 8.82 -9.09
N SER A 183 -0.56 8.07 -8.18
CA SER A 183 0.85 7.67 -8.31
C SER A 183 1.09 6.19 -8.03
N ASN A 184 1.89 5.57 -8.90
CA ASN A 184 2.47 4.24 -8.66
C ASN A 184 3.88 4.30 -8.04
N ASP A 185 4.47 5.49 -7.93
CA ASP A 185 5.84 5.65 -7.42
C ASP A 185 5.87 5.64 -5.89
N GLY A 186 6.59 4.68 -5.31
CA GLY A 186 6.73 4.53 -3.86
C GLY A 186 7.35 5.74 -3.17
N PHE A 187 8.18 6.54 -3.85
CA PHE A 187 8.76 7.77 -3.29
C PHE A 187 7.71 8.85 -3.14
N VAL A 188 6.93 9.12 -4.21
CA VAL A 188 5.82 10.09 -4.17
C VAL A 188 4.80 9.70 -3.09
N ILE A 189 4.51 8.41 -2.95
CA ILE A 189 3.60 7.90 -1.93
C ILE A 189 4.16 8.11 -0.52
N ALA A 190 5.46 7.91 -0.31
CA ALA A 190 6.11 8.11 0.99
C ALA A 190 6.17 9.60 1.38
N GLU A 191 6.48 10.49 0.43
CA GLU A 191 6.46 11.94 0.64
C GLU A 191 5.06 12.43 1.02
N GLU A 192 4.04 11.95 0.31
CA GLU A 192 2.65 12.28 0.57
C GLU A 192 2.15 11.72 1.91
N ASP A 193 2.57 10.51 2.32
CA ASP A 193 2.27 9.97 3.67
C ASP A 193 2.90 10.85 4.77
N LEU A 194 4.14 11.32 4.58
CA LEU A 194 4.81 12.24 5.50
C LEU A 194 4.09 13.59 5.56
N ARG A 195 3.65 14.12 4.41
CA ARG A 195 2.88 15.37 4.31
C ARG A 195 1.55 15.27 5.05
N ILE A 196 0.82 14.17 4.87
CA ILE A 196 -0.51 13.95 5.47
C ILE A 196 -0.43 13.72 6.98
N ARG A 197 0.56 12.97 7.47
CA ARG A 197 0.79 12.77 8.92
C ARG A 197 1.29 14.03 9.61
N GLY A 198 1.98 14.89 8.86
CA GLY A 198 2.67 16.05 9.39
C GLY A 198 3.94 15.67 10.16
N PRO A 199 4.91 16.61 10.28
CA PRO A 199 6.22 16.34 10.89
C PRO A 199 6.16 15.98 12.39
N GLY A 200 5.06 16.30 13.08
CA GLY A 200 4.89 16.09 14.53
C GLY A 200 4.56 14.66 14.96
N GLU A 201 3.97 13.83 14.09
CA GLU A 201 3.66 12.42 14.42
C GLU A 201 4.86 11.48 14.18
N PHE A 202 5.74 11.83 13.23
CA PHE A 202 6.99 11.11 12.97
C PHE A 202 8.06 11.44 14.03
N LEU A 203 8.03 12.66 14.56
CA LEU A 203 8.76 13.06 15.76
C LEU A 203 8.02 12.58 17.01
N GLY A 204 8.05 11.27 17.26
CA GLY A 204 7.67 10.68 18.54
C GLY A 204 8.55 11.18 19.70
N LEU A 205 8.38 12.45 20.10
CA LEU A 205 9.03 13.12 21.22
C LEU A 205 8.49 12.62 22.58
N ARG A 206 8.13 11.33 22.69
CA ARG A 206 7.85 10.72 23.99
C ARG A 206 8.49 9.37 24.27
N GLN A 207 8.98 8.59 23.31
CA GLN A 207 9.42 7.21 23.67
C GLN A 207 10.63 6.60 22.97
N TRP A 208 11.38 7.32 22.13
CA TRP A 208 12.63 6.76 21.60
C TRP A 208 13.75 7.78 21.72
N GLY A 209 14.71 7.49 22.60
CA GLY A 209 15.93 8.27 22.79
C GLY A 209 16.61 8.52 21.44
N VAL A 210 16.73 9.80 21.11
CA VAL A 210 17.21 10.32 19.82
C VAL A 210 18.68 9.99 19.61
N PRO A 211 19.09 9.40 18.47
CA PRO A 211 20.39 9.68 17.86
C PRO A 211 20.23 10.88 16.94
N GLU A 212 21.11 11.87 17.11
CA GLU A 212 21.06 13.22 16.55
C GLU A 212 20.85 13.31 15.03
N PHE A 213 19.61 13.55 14.57
CA PHE A 213 19.35 14.41 13.41
C PHE A 213 19.13 15.84 13.91
N ARG A 214 20.23 16.50 14.30
CA ARG A 214 20.22 17.95 14.51
C ARG A 214 20.40 18.60 13.13
N ALA A 215 19.35 19.29 12.67
CA ALA A 215 19.31 20.19 11.51
C ALA A 215 18.93 19.63 10.12
N ALA A 216 17.78 18.94 10.01
CA ALA A 216 17.02 18.96 8.75
C ALA A 216 15.52 18.97 9.06
N ASN A 217 14.82 20.01 8.62
CA ASN A 217 13.36 20.01 8.64
C ASN A 217 12.93 19.39 7.31
N LEU A 218 12.59 18.10 7.33
CA LEU A 218 12.23 17.30 6.15
C LEU A 218 11.20 17.95 5.22
N VAL A 219 10.34 18.83 5.75
CA VAL A 219 9.34 19.58 4.96
C VAL A 219 9.95 20.83 4.31
N ARG A 220 10.88 21.52 4.99
CA ARG A 220 11.58 22.70 4.44
C ARG A 220 12.66 22.30 3.43
N ASP A 221 13.27 21.15 3.65
CA ASP A 221 14.45 20.70 2.92
C ASP A 221 14.09 19.66 1.83
N ALA A 222 12.80 19.50 1.51
CA ALA A 222 12.33 18.57 0.48
C ALA A 222 13.00 18.80 -0.89
N GLN A 223 13.17 20.07 -1.29
CA GLN A 223 13.89 20.41 -2.52
C GLN A 223 15.38 20.02 -2.47
N LEU A 224 16.02 20.18 -1.31
CA LEU A 224 17.42 19.80 -1.12
C LEU A 224 17.59 18.28 -1.15
N LEU A 225 16.65 17.55 -0.56
CA LEU A 225 16.62 16.09 -0.60
C LEU A 225 16.39 15.57 -2.02
N GLU A 226 15.53 16.22 -2.79
CA GLU A 226 15.29 15.87 -4.20
C GLU A 226 16.52 16.16 -5.08
N GLN A 227 17.21 17.27 -4.85
CA GLN A 227 18.50 17.57 -5.51
C GLN A 227 19.56 16.53 -5.15
N ALA A 228 19.71 16.21 -3.87
CA ALA A 228 20.65 15.18 -3.41
C ALA A 228 20.32 13.79 -4.01
N ARG A 229 19.03 13.46 -4.17
CA ARG A 229 18.58 12.23 -4.82
C ARG A 229 18.94 12.22 -6.30
N GLN A 230 18.69 13.32 -7.00
CA GLN A 230 18.98 13.42 -8.42
C GLN A 230 20.50 13.30 -8.67
N GLU A 231 21.31 13.95 -7.85
CA GLU A 231 22.78 13.80 -7.89
C GLU A 231 23.21 12.36 -7.60
N ALA A 232 22.61 11.70 -6.61
CA ALA A 232 22.92 10.31 -6.29
C ALA A 232 22.54 9.34 -7.42
N VAL A 233 21.42 9.57 -8.12
CA VAL A 233 21.02 8.77 -9.29
C VAL A 233 21.99 8.99 -10.45
N THR A 234 22.30 10.25 -10.79
CA THR A 234 23.28 10.57 -11.82
C THR A 234 24.64 9.93 -11.52
N LEU A 235 25.09 10.02 -10.27
CA LEU A 235 26.33 9.40 -9.81
C LEU A 235 26.33 7.87 -9.99
N LEU A 236 25.22 7.21 -9.70
CA LEU A 236 25.08 5.76 -9.87
C LEU A 236 24.96 5.34 -11.33
N GLU A 237 24.43 6.21 -12.21
CA GLU A 237 24.40 5.97 -13.66
C GLU A 237 25.79 6.13 -14.29
N GLU A 238 26.57 7.11 -13.84
CA GLU A 238 27.91 7.40 -14.35
C GLU A 238 28.99 6.48 -13.77
N ASP A 239 28.89 6.13 -12.49
CA ASP A 239 29.87 5.31 -11.77
C ASP A 239 29.20 4.42 -10.71
N PRO A 240 28.49 3.35 -11.13
CA PRO A 240 27.75 2.47 -10.23
C PRO A 240 28.59 1.86 -9.09
N GLY A 241 29.89 1.67 -9.33
CA GLY A 241 30.82 1.09 -8.36
C GLY A 241 31.55 2.12 -7.49
N LEU A 242 31.32 3.42 -7.73
CA LEU A 242 32.12 4.52 -7.16
C LEU A 242 33.63 4.24 -7.34
N MET A 243 34.03 3.84 -8.54
CA MET A 243 35.39 3.42 -8.90
C MET A 243 36.23 4.58 -9.44
N LEU A 244 35.60 5.64 -9.94
CA LEU A 244 36.31 6.81 -10.45
C LEU A 244 37.11 7.50 -9.33
N PRO A 245 38.32 8.04 -9.65
CA PRO A 245 39.17 8.68 -8.65
C PRO A 245 38.48 9.79 -7.85
N GLN A 246 37.63 10.59 -8.51
CA GLN A 246 36.89 11.68 -7.87
C GLN A 246 35.84 11.22 -6.85
N HIS A 247 35.38 9.97 -6.93
CA HIS A 247 34.33 9.42 -6.05
C HIS A 247 34.88 8.60 -4.87
N GLN A 248 36.19 8.29 -4.87
CA GLN A 248 36.82 7.50 -3.80
C GLN A 248 36.73 8.17 -2.42
N ALA A 249 36.86 9.49 -2.36
CA ALA A 249 36.75 10.24 -1.10
C ALA A 249 35.32 10.18 -0.53
N PHE A 250 34.31 10.30 -1.39
CA PHE A 250 32.90 10.17 -1.04
C PHE A 250 32.56 8.75 -0.57
N LYS A 251 33.01 7.73 -1.32
CA LYS A 251 32.91 6.31 -0.95
C LYS A 251 33.49 6.06 0.45
N ALA A 252 34.71 6.53 0.70
CA ALA A 252 35.37 6.38 2.00
C ALA A 252 34.64 7.13 3.14
N ALA A 253 34.03 8.29 2.87
CA ALA A 253 33.22 9.01 3.85
C ALA A 253 31.90 8.27 4.16
N MET A 254 31.24 7.74 3.13
CA MET A 254 30.02 6.93 3.27
C MET A 254 30.30 5.67 4.10
N PHE A 255 31.33 4.89 3.75
CA PHE A 255 31.70 3.69 4.52
C PHE A 255 32.10 4.02 5.97
N ARG A 256 32.80 5.13 6.22
CA ARG A 256 33.13 5.55 7.59
C ARG A 256 31.88 5.89 8.42
N ARG A 257 30.92 6.60 7.83
CA ARG A 257 29.73 7.10 8.55
C ARG A 257 28.64 6.04 8.74
N TRP A 258 28.59 5.02 7.87
CA TRP A 258 27.48 4.06 7.82
C TRP A 258 27.90 2.58 7.98
N ARG A 259 29.15 2.34 8.41
CA ARG A 259 29.81 1.03 8.58
C ARG A 259 29.01 -0.05 9.31
N GLY A 260 28.09 0.32 10.22
CA GLY A 260 27.24 -0.62 10.97
C GLY A 260 25.83 -0.86 10.40
N ARG A 261 25.39 -0.08 9.39
CA ARG A 261 24.03 -0.16 8.80
C ARG A 261 24.00 -0.61 7.34
N LEU A 262 25.13 -0.57 6.64
CA LEU A 262 25.24 -0.93 5.22
C LEU A 262 25.49 -2.43 4.96
N ALA A 263 25.65 -3.27 5.98
CA ALA A 263 25.87 -4.72 5.84
C ALA A 263 24.67 -5.50 5.25
N LEU A 264 23.60 -4.83 4.84
CA LEU A 264 22.39 -5.43 4.24
C LEU A 264 22.34 -5.32 2.69
N GLY A 265 23.44 -4.89 2.04
CA GLY A 265 23.43 -4.62 0.61
C GLY A 265 24.71 -4.99 -0.14
N ASP A 266 25.53 -5.91 0.36
CA ASP A 266 26.61 -6.49 -0.44
C ASP A 266 25.99 -7.42 -1.49
N VAL A 267 25.75 -6.87 -2.68
CA VAL A 267 25.48 -7.65 -3.90
C VAL A 267 26.81 -8.23 -4.36
N SER A 268 26.99 -9.53 -4.14
CA SER A 268 27.96 -10.35 -4.90
C SER A 268 27.37 -10.75 -6.24
#